data_AF-A0A349H3W7-F1
#
_entry.id   AF-A0A349H3W7-F1
#
_cell.length_a   1.000
_cell.length_b   1.000
_cell.length_c   1.000
_cell.angle_alpha   90.00
_cell.angle_beta   90.00
_cell.angle_gamma   90.00
#
_symmetry.space_group_name_H-M   'P 1'
#
loop_
_entity.id
_entity.type
_entity.pdbx_description
1 polymer ?
#
loop_
_entity_poly.entity_id
_entity_poly.type
_entity_poly.pdbx_seq_one_letter_code
_entity_poly.pdbx_strand_id
1 'polypeptide(L)'
;MGGDILQEARKVNDYSMERGMIMRSTMTISVPEQMRMELDEISQSEGVSRSDLVRESLRDYLFIRRFRSLRKVMVSKAAKRGIHTDQDVFDKVS
;
A
#
# COMPACT_ATOMS: atom_id res chain seq x y z
N MET A 1 -35.86 10.81 -6.38
CA MET A 1 -34.80 10.69 -7.42
C MET A 1 -33.43 10.96 -6.82
N GLY A 2 -32.96 10.12 -5.87
CA GLY A 2 -31.66 10.33 -5.20
C GLY A 2 -30.84 9.06 -4.99
N GLY A 3 -31.41 7.89 -5.30
CA GLY A 3 -30.72 6.59 -5.20
C GLY A 3 -29.81 6.28 -6.38
N ASP A 4 -30.03 6.91 -7.55
CA ASP A 4 -29.25 6.62 -8.77
C ASP A 4 -27.84 7.21 -8.74
N ILE A 5 -27.65 8.41 -8.19
CA ILE A 5 -26.37 9.12 -8.25
C ILE A 5 -25.26 8.38 -7.49
N LEU A 6 -25.60 7.77 -6.35
CA LEU A 6 -24.64 7.00 -5.54
C LEU A 6 -24.32 5.64 -6.17
N GLN A 7 -25.28 5.02 -6.86
CA GLN A 7 -25.04 3.77 -7.57
C GLN A 7 -24.24 3.98 -8.85
N GLU A 8 -24.46 5.10 -9.54
CA GLU A 8 -23.72 5.49 -10.73
C GLU A 8 -22.26 5.84 -10.38
N ALA A 9 -22.05 6.58 -9.28
CA ALA A 9 -20.70 6.87 -8.78
C ALA A 9 -19.93 5.59 -8.40
N ARG A 10 -20.61 4.60 -7.80
CA ARG A 10 -20.01 3.31 -7.47
C ARG A 10 -19.67 2.49 -8.72
N LYS A 11 -20.57 2.46 -9.72
CA LYS A 11 -20.30 1.79 -11.01
C LYS A 11 -19.14 2.41 -11.76
N VAL A 12 -19.05 3.73 -11.84
CA VAL A 12 -17.93 4.42 -12.51
C VAL A 12 -16.60 4.11 -11.83
N ASN A 13 -16.58 4.04 -10.49
CA ASN A 13 -15.41 3.66 -9.71
C ASN A 13 -15.01 2.20 -9.96
N ASP A 14 -15.98 1.28 -10.00
CA ASP A 14 -15.75 -0.15 -10.27
C ASP A 14 -15.24 -0.39 -11.71
N TYR A 15 -15.83 0.27 -12.72
CA TYR A 15 -15.38 0.22 -14.13
C TYR A 15 -13.94 0.71 -14.31
N SER A 16 -13.53 1.70 -13.52
CA SER A 16 -12.19 2.30 -13.60
C SER A 16 -11.14 1.44 -12.89
N MET A 17 -11.53 0.71 -11.83
CA MET A 17 -10.68 -0.31 -11.18
C MET A 17 -10.39 -1.50 -12.10
N GLU A 18 -11.36 -1.94 -12.90
CA GLU A 18 -11.19 -3.07 -13.84
C GLU A 18 -10.25 -2.75 -15.01
N ARG A 19 -10.18 -1.49 -15.47
CA ARG A 19 -9.35 -1.08 -16.61
C ARG A 19 -7.92 -0.65 -16.27
N GLY A 20 -7.51 -0.77 -15.00
CA GLY A 20 -6.15 -0.38 -14.58
C GLY A 20 -5.86 1.11 -14.71
N MET A 21 -6.90 1.96 -14.77
CA MET A 21 -6.72 3.41 -14.73
C MET A 21 -6.33 3.79 -13.29
N ILE A 22 -5.17 4.42 -13.11
CA ILE A 22 -4.71 4.88 -11.79
C ILE A 22 -5.66 6.00 -11.33
N MET A 23 -6.72 5.63 -10.63
CA MET A 23 -7.63 6.61 -10.03
C MET A 23 -6.94 7.26 -8.83
N ARG A 24 -6.77 8.57 -8.90
CA ARG A 24 -6.37 9.38 -7.76
C ARG A 24 -7.60 9.69 -6.93
N SER A 25 -7.64 9.17 -5.71
CA SER A 25 -8.59 9.59 -4.68
C SER A 25 -7.89 10.54 -3.72
N THR A 26 -8.56 11.66 -3.40
CA THR A 26 -8.04 12.66 -2.44
C THR A 26 -8.56 12.34 -1.05
N MET A 27 -7.66 12.35 -0.07
CA MET A 27 -7.97 12.15 1.34
C MET A 27 -7.46 13.34 2.14
N THR A 28 -8.30 13.91 2.99
CA THR A 28 -7.91 14.93 3.98
C THR A 28 -7.72 14.23 5.32
N ILE A 29 -6.55 14.43 5.95
CA ILE A 29 -6.23 13.87 7.26
C ILE A 29 -5.72 14.97 8.18
N SER A 30 -6.08 14.88 9.47
CA SER A 30 -5.47 15.70 10.51
C SER A 30 -4.17 15.03 10.98
N VAL A 31 -3.12 15.83 11.12
CA VAL A 31 -1.82 15.39 11.65
C VAL A 31 -1.35 16.35 12.74
N PRO A 32 -0.49 15.92 13.67
CA PRO A 32 0.14 16.84 14.62
C PRO A 32 0.89 17.97 13.90
N GLU A 33 0.87 19.17 14.48
CA GLU A 33 1.50 20.35 13.89
C GLU A 33 3.00 20.15 13.62
N GLN A 34 3.71 19.52 14.55
CA GLN A 34 5.14 19.20 14.40
C GLN A 34 5.40 18.32 13.16
N MET A 35 4.54 17.33 12.90
CA MET A 35 4.66 16.48 11.72
C MET A 35 4.43 17.26 10.42
N ARG A 36 3.53 18.24 10.43
CA ARG A 36 3.33 19.13 9.28
C ARG A 36 4.61 19.92 8.98
N MET A 37 5.23 20.48 10.02
CA MET A 37 6.48 21.24 9.89
C MET A 37 7.61 20.37 9.33
N GLU A 38 7.80 19.16 9.87
CA GLU A 38 8.81 18.20 9.36
C GLU A 38 8.57 17.85 7.88
N LEU A 39 7.31 17.61 7.48
CA LEU A 39 6.97 17.35 6.09
C LEU A 39 7.28 18.54 5.16
N ASP A 40 7.06 19.77 5.63
CA ASP A 40 7.38 20.98 4.88
C ASP A 40 8.90 21.15 4.70
N GLU A 41 9.70 20.89 5.74
CA GLU A 41 11.17 20.95 5.68
C GLU A 41 11.76 19.92 4.70
N ILE A 42 11.28 18.67 4.76
CA ILE A 42 11.70 17.62 3.83
C ILE A 42 11.26 17.97 2.40
N SER A 43 10.02 18.43 2.23
CA SER A 43 9.49 18.83 0.93
C SER A 43 10.32 19.93 0.27
N GLN A 44 10.76 20.92 1.05
CA GLN A 44 11.60 22.02 0.57
C GLN A 44 13.03 21.58 0.27
N SER A 45 13.63 20.75 1.13
CA SER A 45 15.02 20.32 0.98
C SER A 45 15.23 19.31 -0.15
N GLU A 46 14.25 18.43 -0.39
CA GLU A 46 14.34 17.38 -1.43
C GLU A 46 13.64 17.77 -2.75
N GLY A 47 12.87 18.86 -2.77
CA GLY A 47 12.10 19.29 -3.96
C GLY A 47 10.94 18.35 -4.31
N VAL A 48 10.48 17.55 -3.35
CA VAL A 48 9.38 16.58 -3.50
C VAL A 48 8.12 17.14 -2.84
N SER A 49 6.93 16.91 -3.41
CA SER A 49 5.70 17.41 -2.80
C SER A 49 5.34 16.66 -1.51
N ARG A 50 4.74 17.36 -0.54
CA ARG A 50 4.16 16.73 0.67
C ARG A 50 3.28 15.52 0.35
N SER A 51 2.44 15.63 -0.68
CA SER A 51 1.55 14.54 -1.09
C SER A 51 2.28 13.34 -1.67
N ASP A 52 3.46 13.53 -2.26
CA ASP A 52 4.29 12.41 -2.75
C ASP A 52 5.03 11.75 -1.59
N LEU A 53 5.61 12.53 -0.67
CA LEU A 53 6.24 12.03 0.55
C LEU A 53 5.27 11.17 1.36
N VAL A 54 4.06 11.67 1.62
CA VAL A 54 3.03 10.92 2.36
C VAL A 54 2.60 9.67 1.61
N ARG A 55 2.44 9.75 0.27
CA ARG A 55 2.02 8.61 -0.53
C ARG A 55 3.07 7.51 -0.53
N GLU A 56 4.35 7.85 -0.65
CA GLU A 56 5.44 6.87 -0.61
C GLU A 56 5.54 6.24 0.77
N SER A 57 5.52 7.05 1.82
CA SER A 57 5.54 6.57 3.21
C SER A 57 4.41 5.58 3.50
N LEU A 58 3.18 5.89 3.05
CA LEU A 58 2.03 5.00 3.18
C LEU A 58 2.18 3.73 2.34
N ARG A 59 2.74 3.83 1.12
CA ARG A 59 2.99 2.67 0.26
C ARG A 59 3.95 1.70 0.94
N ASP A 60 5.06 2.20 1.46
CA ASP A 60 6.08 1.41 2.15
C ASP A 60 5.54 0.77 3.42
N TYR A 61 4.84 1.55 4.25
CA TYR A 61 4.19 1.06 5.45
C TYR A 61 3.23 -0.10 5.14
N LEU A 62 2.36 0.09 4.15
CA LEU A 62 1.38 -0.94 3.76
C LEU A 62 2.06 -2.15 3.11
N PHE A 63 3.13 -1.95 2.34
CA PHE A 63 3.89 -3.04 1.75
C PHE A 63 4.50 -3.92 2.82
N ILE A 64 5.23 -3.34 3.78
CA ILE A 64 5.84 -4.08 4.90
C ILE A 64 4.77 -4.83 5.70
N ARG A 65 3.62 -4.20 5.95
CA ARG A 65 2.51 -4.82 6.67
C ARG A 65 1.92 -6.02 5.91
N ARG A 66 1.69 -5.89 4.60
CA ARG A 66 1.24 -6.99 3.74
C ARG A 66 2.26 -8.12 3.69
N PHE A 67 3.54 -7.77 3.50
CA PHE A 67 4.64 -8.74 3.44
C PHE A 67 4.75 -9.55 4.73
N ARG A 68 4.71 -8.90 5.91
CA ARG A 68 4.76 -9.58 7.21
C ARG A 68 3.58 -10.55 7.40
N SER A 69 2.38 -10.14 7.00
CA SER A 69 1.20 -11.00 7.05
C SER A 69 1.34 -12.21 6.13
N LEU A 70 1.80 -12.00 4.90
CA LEU A 70 2.06 -13.07 3.94
C LEU A 70 3.13 -14.04 4.45
N ARG A 71 4.24 -13.51 4.97
CA ARG A 71 5.34 -14.30 5.54
C ARG A 71 4.84 -15.21 6.66
N LYS A 72 3.98 -14.73 7.57
CA LYS A 72 3.42 -15.55 8.66
C LYS A 72 2.70 -16.80 8.12
N VAL A 73 1.91 -16.63 7.07
CA VAL A 73 1.20 -17.75 6.42
C VAL A 73 2.16 -18.67 5.68
N MET A 74 3.10 -18.09 4.94
CA MET A 74 4.02 -18.86 4.10
C MET A 74 5.03 -19.66 4.91
N VAL A 75 5.56 -19.11 6.01
CA VAL A 75 6.46 -19.84 6.92
C VAL A 75 5.77 -21.07 7.49
N SER A 76 4.51 -20.95 7.93
CA SER A 76 3.75 -22.11 8.42
C SER A 76 3.55 -23.18 7.34
N LYS A 77 3.26 -22.77 6.10
CA LYS A 77 3.10 -23.69 4.97
C LYS A 77 4.42 -24.36 4.56
N ALA A 78 5.52 -23.60 4.57
CA ALA A 78 6.87 -24.09 4.25
C ALA A 78 7.34 -25.12 5.28
N ALA A 79 7.16 -24.85 6.57
CA ALA A 79 7.50 -25.79 7.64
C ALA A 79 6.75 -27.12 7.52
N LYS A 80 5.46 -27.11 7.15
CA LYS A 80 4.69 -28.34 6.88
C LYS A 80 5.20 -29.16 5.69
N ARG A 81 6.01 -28.55 4.82
CA ARG A 81 6.66 -29.17 3.66
C ARG A 81 8.14 -29.48 3.90
N GLY A 82 8.61 -29.36 5.14
CA GLY A 82 10.00 -29.60 5.53
C GLY A 82 10.98 -28.54 5.02
N ILE A 83 10.51 -27.32 4.73
CA ILE A 83 11.35 -26.21 4.29
C ILE A 83 11.51 -25.25 5.47
N HIS A 84 12.73 -25.14 5.99
CA HIS A 84 13.06 -24.34 7.16
C HIS A 84 14.20 -23.34 6.89
N THR A 85 15.06 -23.65 5.92
CA THR A 85 16.24 -22.89 5.57
C THR A 85 16.26 -22.56 4.08
N ASP A 86 17.12 -21.61 3.70
CA ASP A 86 17.35 -21.27 2.30
C ASP A 86 18.00 -22.45 1.53
N GLN A 87 18.76 -23.31 2.22
CA GLN A 87 19.30 -24.53 1.64
C GLN A 87 18.19 -25.52 1.26
N ASP A 88 17.17 -25.69 2.12
CA ASP A 88 16.02 -26.56 1.81
C ASP A 88 15.22 -26.06 0.60
N VAL A 89 15.25 -24.74 0.35
CA VAL A 89 14.67 -24.15 -0.85
C VAL A 89 15.52 -24.47 -2.06
N PHE A 90 16.83 -24.22 -1.97
CA PHE A 90 17.79 -24.46 -3.06
C PHE A 90 17.73 -25.91 -3.55
N ASP A 91 17.80 -26.87 -2.61
CA ASP A 91 17.78 -28.31 -2.89
C ASP A 91 16.48 -28.80 -3.55
N LYS A 92 15.40 -28.00 -3.51
CA LYS A 92 14.09 -28.34 -4.09
C LYS A 92 13.84 -27.71 -5.46
N VAL A 93 14.55 -26.65 -5.83
CA VAL A 93 14.27 -25.87 -7.05
C VAL A 93 15.43 -25.81 -8.04
N SER A 94 16.61 -26.32 -7.66
CA SER A 94 17.80 -26.45 -8.51
C SER A 94 18.09 -27.93 -8.76
#